data_AF-A0A1Y3MT18-F1
#
_entry.id   AF-A0A1Y3MT18-F1
#
_cell.length_a   1.000
_cell.length_b   1.000
_cell.length_c   1.000
_cell.angle_alpha   90.00
_cell.angle_beta   90.00
_cell.angle_gamma   90.00
#
_symmetry.space_group_name_H-M   'P 1'
#
loop_
_entity.id
_entity.type
_entity.pdbx_description
1 polymer ?
#
loop_
_entity_poly.entity_id
_entity_poly.type
_entity_poly.pdbx_seq_one_letter_code
_entity_poly.pdbx_strand_id
1 'polypeptide(L)'
;VYNFDFDLAKAIIECYVYDNNFIINLLTLYKNNRKFPKEQFEELINTERFGVRLPYQWYQKSIFQRQYNHLEYFYYYDEKISLIYNIKNITNYNEKEFPNFMVKLYEIFKKVKYHELKISIDINYINKILDKILIIKRQLLTEIIINNNMSELSKFFEQNEILIDDINYLNYDVLTEAIKYGLPTEYIDKIINLFSYSILDYEIPNNILGDSITPAVYSIILEKYDICSFLISQGADINYKFMDEENIYNTLIEFLFQHGMLSSKNIHYIVNVLKNEYNEIDKLKISPSFLKELIKNKKNEWFSILVKEYINNKGFMNQWYSNALKYNNYEIIDILFDLDKKTSEIKTKYIILRIIKMGDNNKFFNLLEKTKKQDLSRHLIYYLNKYKNIINISNNSINNN
;
A
#
# COMPACT_ATOMS: atom_id res chain seq x y z
N VAL A 1 15.95 -39.90 13.50
CA VAL A 1 16.83 -38.81 12.98
C VAL A 1 18.21 -38.81 13.65
N TYR A 2 18.40 -39.56 14.75
CA TYR A 2 19.68 -39.67 15.45
C TYR A 2 20.63 -40.67 14.75
N ASN A 3 21.93 -40.33 14.69
CA ASN A 3 23.07 -41.03 14.05
C ASN A 3 23.36 -40.74 12.56
N PHE A 4 23.30 -39.48 12.13
CA PHE A 4 24.05 -39.06 10.93
C PHE A 4 25.43 -38.53 11.34
N ASP A 5 26.46 -39.21 10.86
CA ASP A 5 27.88 -38.87 10.96
C ASP A 5 28.38 -38.55 9.54
N PHE A 6 28.92 -37.35 9.33
CA PHE A 6 29.39 -36.92 8.03
C PHE A 6 30.58 -37.75 7.56
N ASP A 7 31.49 -38.12 8.46
CA ASP A 7 32.69 -38.89 8.09
C ASP A 7 32.32 -40.31 7.66
N LEU A 8 31.34 -40.92 8.32
CA LEU A 8 30.78 -42.20 7.90
C LEU A 8 30.03 -42.07 6.56
N ALA A 9 29.20 -41.04 6.39
CA ALA A 9 28.49 -40.79 5.14
C ALA A 9 29.46 -40.56 3.98
N LYS A 10 30.51 -39.79 4.20
CA LYS A 10 31.61 -39.55 3.28
C LYS A 10 32.33 -40.85 2.90
N ALA A 11 32.70 -41.66 3.89
CA ALA A 11 33.32 -42.96 3.65
C ALA A 11 32.40 -43.89 2.85
N ILE A 12 31.10 -43.91 3.14
CA ILE A 12 30.12 -44.66 2.34
C ILE A 12 30.09 -44.13 0.90
N ILE A 13 29.93 -42.83 0.69
CA ILE A 13 29.90 -42.23 -0.66
C ILE A 13 31.17 -42.57 -1.44
N GLU A 14 32.34 -42.51 -0.81
CA GLU A 14 33.64 -42.79 -1.43
C GLU A 14 33.91 -44.29 -1.65
N CYS A 15 33.25 -45.18 -0.90
CA CYS A 15 33.39 -46.64 -1.04
C CYS A 15 32.28 -47.30 -1.89
N TYR A 16 31.08 -46.70 -1.98
CA TYR A 16 29.91 -47.23 -2.69
C TYR A 16 29.87 -46.85 -4.19
N VAL A 17 30.97 -46.28 -4.67
CA VAL A 17 31.11 -45.64 -6.00
C VAL A 17 30.99 -46.64 -7.15
N TYR A 18 31.27 -47.92 -6.92
CA TYR A 18 31.43 -48.91 -7.99
C TYR A 18 30.44 -50.05 -7.79
N ASP A 19 29.49 -50.19 -8.70
CA ASP A 19 28.57 -51.32 -8.65
C ASP A 19 29.30 -52.65 -8.99
N ASN A 20 28.71 -53.78 -8.62
CA ASN A 20 29.34 -55.10 -8.86
C ASN A 20 29.61 -55.35 -10.35
N ASN A 21 28.80 -54.80 -11.25
CA ASN A 21 28.99 -54.98 -12.69
C ASN A 21 30.19 -54.16 -13.19
N PHE A 22 30.38 -52.94 -12.70
CA PHE A 22 31.54 -52.11 -12.98
C PHE A 22 32.82 -52.77 -12.47
N ILE A 23 32.81 -53.29 -11.24
CA ILE A 23 33.95 -54.02 -10.66
C ILE A 23 34.28 -55.26 -11.53
N ILE A 24 33.28 -56.05 -11.92
CA ILE A 24 33.46 -57.22 -12.78
C ILE A 24 33.99 -56.82 -14.17
N ASN A 25 33.52 -55.71 -14.74
CA ASN A 25 34.00 -55.19 -16.02
C ASN A 25 35.46 -54.76 -15.93
N LEU A 26 35.86 -54.05 -14.88
CA LEU A 26 37.25 -53.66 -14.61
C LEU A 26 38.18 -54.86 -14.46
N LEU A 27 37.75 -55.87 -13.70
CA LEU A 27 38.48 -57.12 -13.54
C LEU A 27 38.59 -57.90 -14.86
N THR A 28 37.56 -57.84 -15.70
CA THR A 28 37.57 -58.47 -17.03
C THR A 28 38.53 -57.77 -17.98
N LEU A 29 38.59 -56.43 -17.96
CA LEU A 29 39.57 -55.65 -18.73
C LEU A 29 41.01 -55.97 -18.31
N TYR A 30 41.25 -56.05 -17.00
CA TYR A 30 42.54 -56.46 -16.42
C TYR A 30 42.93 -57.88 -16.84
N LYS A 31 42.03 -58.86 -16.64
CA LYS A 31 42.25 -60.27 -16.99
C LYS A 31 42.60 -60.46 -18.47
N ASN A 32 42.07 -59.63 -19.34
CA ASN A 32 42.28 -59.71 -20.79
C ASN A 32 43.50 -58.90 -21.28
N ASN A 33 44.33 -58.34 -20.38
CA ASN A 33 45.52 -57.54 -20.71
C ASN A 33 45.26 -56.40 -21.72
N ARG A 34 44.05 -55.84 -21.72
CA ARG A 34 43.74 -54.69 -22.60
C ARG A 34 44.49 -53.47 -22.08
N LYS A 35 45.42 -52.94 -22.88
CA LYS A 35 46.09 -51.68 -22.57
C LYS A 35 45.10 -50.54 -22.77
N PHE A 36 45.00 -49.67 -21.77
CA PHE A 36 44.11 -48.53 -21.76
C PHE A 36 44.94 -47.25 -21.63
N PRO A 37 44.67 -46.21 -22.44
CA PRO A 37 45.22 -44.88 -22.20
C PRO A 37 44.78 -44.37 -20.83
N LYS A 38 45.69 -43.73 -20.09
CA LYS A 38 45.43 -43.20 -18.75
C LYS A 38 44.19 -42.29 -18.73
N GLU A 39 44.08 -41.41 -19.72
CA GLU A 39 42.96 -40.47 -19.87
C GLU A 39 41.60 -41.18 -20.01
N GLN A 40 41.54 -42.26 -20.80
CA GLN A 40 40.31 -43.05 -20.97
C GLN A 40 39.97 -43.82 -19.69
N PHE A 41 40.98 -44.29 -18.95
CA PHE A 41 40.77 -44.99 -17.69
C PHE A 41 40.23 -44.02 -16.62
N GLU A 42 40.80 -42.82 -16.55
CA GLU A 42 40.33 -41.75 -15.70
C GLU A 42 38.90 -41.34 -16.08
N GLU A 43 38.58 -41.24 -17.37
CA GLU A 43 37.22 -41.01 -17.85
C GLU A 43 36.25 -42.13 -17.40
N LEU A 44 36.62 -43.40 -17.58
CA LEU A 44 35.81 -44.56 -17.20
C LEU A 44 35.57 -44.65 -15.68
N ILE A 45 36.60 -44.37 -14.89
CA ILE A 45 36.49 -44.30 -13.43
C ILE A 45 35.61 -43.11 -13.01
N ASN A 46 35.79 -41.95 -13.65
CA ASN A 46 35.00 -40.76 -13.36
C ASN A 46 33.54 -40.91 -13.79
N THR A 47 33.22 -41.60 -14.87
CA THR A 47 31.83 -41.83 -15.30
C THR A 47 31.05 -42.67 -14.31
N GLU A 48 31.69 -43.64 -13.67
CA GLU A 48 31.05 -44.45 -12.62
C GLU A 48 31.04 -43.71 -11.27
N ARG A 49 31.93 -42.71 -11.10
CA ARG A 49 32.11 -42.01 -9.82
C ARG A 49 30.89 -41.19 -9.36
N PHE A 50 29.92 -40.98 -10.25
CA PHE A 50 28.75 -40.15 -10.03
C PHE A 50 27.48 -41.00 -10.14
N GLY A 51 26.58 -40.92 -9.16
CA GLY A 51 25.31 -41.67 -9.22
C GLY A 51 24.82 -42.26 -7.90
N VAL A 52 25.45 -41.95 -6.77
CA VAL A 52 24.91 -42.38 -5.47
C VAL A 52 23.66 -41.57 -5.19
N ARG A 53 22.50 -42.23 -5.13
CA ARG A 53 21.25 -41.59 -4.75
C ARG A 53 21.27 -41.26 -3.26
N LEU A 54 21.59 -40.01 -2.92
CA LEU A 54 21.66 -39.58 -1.54
C LEU A 54 20.27 -39.32 -0.96
N PRO A 55 20.02 -39.68 0.31
CA PRO A 55 18.75 -39.41 0.96
C PRO A 55 18.59 -37.91 1.27
N TYR A 56 17.42 -37.33 1.00
CA TYR A 56 17.14 -35.91 1.24
C TYR A 56 17.37 -35.48 2.71
N GLN A 57 17.27 -36.41 3.65
CA GLN A 57 17.48 -36.16 5.08
C GLN A 57 18.92 -35.70 5.38
N TRP A 58 19.91 -36.10 4.58
CA TRP A 58 21.30 -35.67 4.74
C TRP A 58 21.48 -34.20 4.35
N TYR A 59 20.83 -33.79 3.25
CA TYR A 59 20.73 -32.39 2.85
C TYR A 59 19.97 -31.58 3.92
N GLN A 60 18.80 -32.06 4.36
CA GLN A 60 17.99 -31.40 5.38
C GLN A 60 18.79 -31.15 6.66
N LYS A 61 19.54 -32.15 7.15
CA LYS A 61 20.37 -32.01 8.35
C LYS A 61 21.51 -31.01 8.13
N SER A 62 22.17 -31.05 6.97
CA SER A 62 23.25 -30.12 6.66
C SER A 62 22.75 -28.66 6.56
N ILE A 63 21.57 -28.43 5.97
CA ILE A 63 20.88 -27.14 5.99
C ILE A 63 20.55 -26.72 7.43
N PHE A 64 19.98 -27.64 8.22
CA PHE A 64 19.61 -27.36 9.60
C PHE A 64 20.83 -26.97 10.46
N GLN A 65 21.98 -27.60 10.23
CA GLN A 65 23.22 -27.37 10.98
C GLN A 65 24.13 -26.31 10.33
N ARG A 66 23.70 -25.66 9.24
CA ARG A 66 24.50 -24.69 8.45
C ARG A 66 25.87 -25.22 8.01
N GLN A 67 25.94 -26.52 7.70
CA GLN A 67 27.17 -27.17 7.22
C GLN A 67 27.24 -27.09 5.69
N TYR A 68 27.63 -25.95 5.16
CA TYR A 68 27.60 -25.69 3.72
C TYR A 68 28.60 -26.53 2.92
N ASN A 69 29.77 -26.79 3.50
CA ASN A 69 30.77 -27.71 2.95
C ASN A 69 30.20 -29.13 2.76
N HIS A 70 29.37 -29.62 3.69
CA HIS A 70 28.70 -30.91 3.56
C HIS A 70 27.66 -30.88 2.43
N LEU A 71 26.95 -29.76 2.27
CA LEU A 71 25.99 -29.59 1.16
C LEU A 71 26.68 -29.59 -0.21
N GLU A 72 27.78 -28.87 -0.36
CA GLU A 72 28.58 -28.88 -1.60
C GLU A 72 29.14 -30.28 -1.88
N TYR A 73 29.61 -30.98 -0.84
CA TYR A 73 30.10 -32.34 -0.95
C TYR A 73 29.01 -33.29 -1.44
N PHE A 74 27.83 -33.27 -0.81
CA PHE A 74 26.70 -34.10 -1.24
C PHE A 74 26.23 -33.75 -2.64
N TYR A 75 26.12 -32.46 -2.96
CA TYR A 75 25.77 -32.01 -4.31
C TYR A 75 26.74 -32.53 -5.38
N TYR A 76 28.04 -32.57 -5.10
CA TYR A 76 29.06 -33.04 -6.04
C TYR A 76 28.93 -34.53 -6.37
N TYR A 77 28.51 -35.36 -5.41
CA TYR A 77 28.45 -36.82 -5.55
C TYR A 77 27.04 -37.38 -5.83
N ASP A 78 25.98 -36.64 -5.54
CA ASP A 78 24.59 -37.08 -5.75
C ASP A 78 24.22 -37.12 -7.23
N GLU A 79 23.31 -38.03 -7.56
CA GLU A 79 22.76 -38.09 -8.91
C GLU A 79 21.92 -36.83 -9.19
N LYS A 80 22.11 -36.17 -10.34
CA LYS A 80 21.42 -34.90 -10.67
C LYS A 80 19.89 -34.97 -10.54
N ILE A 81 19.28 -36.12 -10.85
CA ILE A 81 17.83 -36.34 -10.73
C ILE A 81 17.40 -36.39 -9.26
N SER A 82 18.23 -36.97 -8.40
CA SER A 82 18.03 -37.08 -6.95
C SER A 82 18.00 -35.71 -6.28
N LEU A 83 18.87 -34.78 -6.69
CA LEU A 83 18.91 -33.43 -6.10
C LEU A 83 17.60 -32.65 -6.28
N ILE A 84 17.01 -32.63 -7.48
CA ILE A 84 15.75 -31.91 -7.74
C ILE A 84 14.62 -32.53 -6.91
N TYR A 85 14.60 -33.86 -6.79
CA TYR A 85 13.66 -34.58 -5.95
C TYR A 85 13.87 -34.26 -4.45
N ASN A 86 15.12 -34.24 -4.01
CA ASN A 86 15.50 -33.94 -2.63
C ASN A 86 15.14 -32.49 -2.27
N ILE A 87 15.40 -31.52 -3.15
CA ILE A 87 14.97 -30.13 -2.98
C ILE A 87 13.44 -30.02 -2.96
N LYS A 88 12.71 -30.72 -3.83
CA LYS A 88 11.23 -30.74 -3.80
C LYS A 88 10.69 -31.28 -2.48
N ASN A 89 11.29 -32.35 -1.94
CA ASN A 89 10.92 -32.87 -0.63
C ASN A 89 11.27 -31.88 0.48
N ILE A 90 12.44 -31.25 0.38
CA ILE A 90 12.92 -30.24 1.33
C ILE A 90 12.10 -28.95 1.29
N THR A 91 11.42 -28.64 0.19
CA THR A 91 10.63 -27.42 0.02
C THR A 91 9.15 -27.63 0.35
N ASN A 92 8.73 -28.87 0.66
CA ASN A 92 7.36 -29.23 1.05
C ASN A 92 7.20 -29.45 2.57
N TYR A 93 7.92 -28.68 3.39
CA TYR A 93 7.84 -28.78 4.85
C TYR A 93 6.73 -27.94 5.50
N ASN A 94 6.33 -28.40 6.69
CA ASN A 94 5.43 -27.73 7.62
C ASN A 94 6.25 -26.95 8.67
N GLU A 95 6.13 -25.62 8.70
CA GLU A 95 6.82 -24.75 9.68
C GLU A 95 6.52 -25.15 11.14
N LYS A 96 5.34 -25.72 11.41
CA LYS A 96 4.93 -26.15 12.75
C LYS A 96 5.76 -27.32 13.28
N GLU A 97 6.21 -28.20 12.40
CA GLU A 97 6.99 -29.39 12.78
C GLU A 97 8.48 -29.08 12.92
N PHE A 98 8.99 -28.14 12.12
CA PHE A 98 10.41 -27.74 12.12
C PHE A 98 10.55 -26.22 12.10
N PRO A 99 10.38 -25.55 13.26
CA PRO A 99 10.54 -24.10 13.35
C PRO A 99 11.89 -23.64 12.79
N ASN A 100 11.88 -22.52 12.08
CA ASN A 100 13.06 -21.86 11.48
C ASN A 100 13.72 -22.62 10.33
N PHE A 101 13.22 -23.78 9.91
CA PHE A 101 13.81 -24.50 8.79
C PHE A 101 13.68 -23.73 7.47
N MET A 102 12.54 -23.08 7.23
CA MET A 102 12.34 -22.27 6.01
C MET A 102 13.30 -21.08 5.91
N VAL A 103 13.68 -20.47 7.03
CA VAL A 103 14.66 -19.37 7.06
C VAL A 103 16.04 -19.88 6.63
N LYS A 104 16.46 -21.04 7.17
CA LYS A 104 17.72 -21.68 6.77
C LYS A 104 17.70 -22.10 5.31
N LEU A 105 16.55 -22.57 4.82
CA LEU A 105 16.36 -22.91 3.42
C LEU A 105 16.50 -21.68 2.52
N TYR A 106 15.88 -20.57 2.91
CA TYR A 106 15.98 -19.29 2.22
C TYR A 106 17.43 -18.80 2.14
N GLU A 107 18.15 -18.83 3.28
CA GLU A 107 19.56 -18.49 3.39
C GLU A 107 20.40 -19.29 2.38
N ILE A 108 20.23 -20.61 2.33
CA ILE A 108 20.93 -21.48 1.37
C ILE A 108 20.64 -21.08 -0.07
N PHE A 109 19.36 -20.89 -0.42
CA PHE A 109 19.00 -20.57 -1.80
C PHE A 109 19.46 -19.18 -2.24
N LYS A 110 19.54 -18.20 -1.34
CA LYS A 110 20.23 -16.92 -1.61
C LYS A 110 21.71 -17.15 -1.92
N LYS A 111 22.41 -17.93 -1.08
CA LYS A 111 23.83 -18.25 -1.29
C LYS A 111 24.08 -18.97 -2.62
N VAL A 112 23.21 -19.91 -3.00
CA VAL A 112 23.27 -20.58 -4.31
C VAL A 112 23.03 -19.58 -5.45
N LYS A 113 21.98 -18.75 -5.33
CA LYS A 113 21.62 -17.72 -6.34
C LYS A 113 22.76 -16.74 -6.63
N TYR A 114 23.51 -16.35 -5.60
CA TYR A 114 24.63 -15.41 -5.72
C TYR A 114 26.00 -16.11 -5.87
N HIS A 115 26.01 -17.41 -6.19
CA HIS A 115 27.23 -18.19 -6.42
C HIS A 115 28.21 -18.22 -5.23
N GLU A 116 27.72 -18.04 -4.00
CA GLU A 116 28.50 -18.23 -2.78
C GLU A 116 28.70 -19.72 -2.45
N LEU A 117 27.88 -20.60 -3.02
CA LEU A 117 28.00 -22.06 -2.92
C LEU A 117 28.24 -22.67 -4.31
N LYS A 118 29.08 -23.70 -4.36
CA LYS A 118 29.41 -24.51 -5.55
C LYS A 118 28.29 -25.49 -5.90
N ILE A 119 27.06 -24.99 -5.93
CA ILE A 119 25.84 -25.71 -6.22
C ILE A 119 25.21 -25.04 -7.44
N SER A 120 24.97 -25.79 -8.51
CA SER A 120 24.31 -25.27 -9.72
C SER A 120 22.87 -25.76 -9.79
N ILE A 121 21.93 -24.83 -9.62
CA ILE A 121 20.48 -25.04 -9.73
C ILE A 121 19.92 -23.96 -10.65
N ASP A 122 18.89 -24.32 -11.45
CA ASP A 122 18.19 -23.35 -12.30
C ASP A 122 17.66 -22.16 -11.50
N ILE A 123 17.99 -20.95 -11.96
CA ILE A 123 17.68 -19.70 -11.26
C ILE A 123 16.18 -19.45 -11.14
N ASN A 124 15.38 -19.85 -12.14
CA ASN A 124 13.92 -19.69 -12.10
C ASN A 124 13.32 -20.60 -11.03
N TYR A 125 13.84 -21.82 -10.91
CA TYR A 125 13.46 -22.74 -9.85
C TYR A 125 13.83 -22.20 -8.46
N ILE A 126 15.02 -21.61 -8.30
CA ILE A 126 15.43 -20.96 -7.04
C ILE A 126 14.46 -19.83 -6.69
N ASN A 127 14.17 -18.92 -7.62
CA ASN A 127 13.27 -17.80 -7.39
C ASN A 127 11.88 -18.29 -6.95
N LYS A 128 11.34 -19.34 -7.60
CA LYS A 128 10.06 -19.95 -7.20
C LYS A 128 10.05 -20.46 -5.76
N ILE A 129 11.17 -21.00 -5.27
CA ILE A 129 11.29 -21.47 -3.88
C ILE A 129 11.35 -20.28 -2.92
N LEU A 130 12.19 -19.28 -3.22
CA LEU A 130 12.31 -18.06 -2.42
C LEU A 130 10.95 -17.36 -2.28
N ASP A 131 10.22 -17.20 -3.40
CA ASP A 131 8.88 -16.61 -3.42
C ASP A 131 7.89 -17.41 -2.56
N LYS A 132 7.91 -18.74 -2.65
CA LYS A 132 7.07 -19.62 -1.82
C LYS A 132 7.33 -19.40 -0.33
N ILE A 133 8.60 -19.31 0.08
CA ILE A 133 8.97 -19.07 1.48
C ILE A 133 8.48 -17.69 1.94
N LEU A 134 8.71 -16.66 1.14
CA LEU A 134 8.27 -15.29 1.44
C LEU A 134 6.75 -15.20 1.58
N ILE A 135 5.98 -15.85 0.69
CA ILE A 135 4.51 -15.90 0.78
C ILE A 135 4.06 -16.48 2.12
N ILE A 136 4.63 -17.62 2.55
CA ILE A 136 4.26 -18.25 3.83
C ILE A 136 4.65 -17.34 5.00
N LYS A 137 5.81 -16.68 4.93
CA LYS A 137 6.27 -15.77 5.99
C LYS A 137 5.43 -14.50 6.09
N ARG A 138 4.98 -13.94 4.97
CA ARG A 138 4.02 -12.83 4.93
C ARG A 138 2.68 -13.23 5.54
N GLN A 139 2.16 -14.42 5.24
CA GLN A 139 0.92 -14.93 5.84
C GLN A 139 1.06 -15.04 7.37
N LEU A 140 2.14 -15.64 7.86
CA LEU A 140 2.41 -15.74 9.30
C LEU A 140 2.53 -14.36 9.96
N LEU A 141 3.24 -13.42 9.33
CA LEU A 141 3.39 -12.06 9.84
C LEU A 141 2.04 -11.33 9.90
N THR A 142 1.21 -11.47 8.87
CA THR A 142 -0.15 -10.92 8.87
C THR A 142 -1.01 -11.52 9.98
N GLU A 143 -0.93 -12.82 10.24
CA GLU A 143 -1.63 -13.43 11.38
C GLU A 143 -1.17 -12.84 12.72
N ILE A 144 0.13 -12.62 12.91
CA ILE A 144 0.69 -12.00 14.11
C ILE A 144 0.17 -10.56 14.27
N ILE A 145 0.13 -9.78 13.17
CA ILE A 145 -0.40 -8.42 13.13
C ILE A 145 -1.89 -8.42 13.50
N ILE A 146 -2.69 -9.30 12.91
CA ILE A 146 -4.13 -9.43 13.22
C ILE A 146 -4.34 -9.73 14.71
N ASN A 147 -3.51 -10.60 15.28
CA ASN A 147 -3.58 -10.99 16.69
C ASN A 147 -3.04 -9.93 17.67
N ASN A 148 -2.45 -8.84 17.16
CA ASN A 148 -1.91 -7.73 17.95
C ASN A 148 -0.90 -8.17 19.04
N ASN A 149 -0.07 -9.18 18.75
CA ASN A 149 0.85 -9.79 19.72
C ASN A 149 2.30 -9.38 19.48
N MET A 150 2.81 -8.40 20.24
CA MET A 150 4.20 -7.94 20.07
C MET A 150 5.27 -8.93 20.45
N SER A 151 5.00 -9.79 21.42
CA SER A 151 5.99 -10.79 21.78
C SER A 151 6.26 -11.71 20.58
N GLU A 152 5.20 -12.06 19.84
CA GLU A 152 5.31 -12.84 18.62
C GLU A 152 5.90 -12.03 17.47
N LEU A 153 5.55 -10.75 17.36
CA LEU A 153 6.11 -9.88 16.32
C LEU A 153 7.63 -9.71 16.48
N SER A 154 8.10 -9.40 17.69
CA SER A 154 9.53 -9.32 17.99
C SER A 154 10.26 -10.65 17.74
N LYS A 155 9.68 -11.78 18.17
CA LYS A 155 10.24 -13.11 17.90
C LYS A 155 10.31 -13.41 16.40
N PHE A 156 9.29 -13.02 15.65
CA PHE A 156 9.28 -13.17 14.20
C PHE A 156 10.48 -12.43 13.60
N PHE A 157 10.76 -11.20 14.01
CA PHE A 157 11.91 -10.47 13.47
C PHE A 157 13.26 -11.10 13.85
N GLU A 158 13.46 -11.43 15.11
CA GLU A 158 14.70 -12.09 15.58
C GLU A 158 14.99 -13.39 14.80
N GLN A 159 13.93 -14.14 14.47
CA GLN A 159 14.06 -15.43 13.78
C GLN A 159 14.18 -15.31 12.25
N ASN A 160 13.77 -14.18 11.68
CA ASN A 160 13.63 -13.99 10.24
C ASN A 160 14.44 -12.78 9.72
N GLU A 161 15.47 -12.34 10.45
CA GLU A 161 16.31 -11.16 10.12
C GLU A 161 16.77 -11.15 8.66
N ILE A 162 17.26 -12.29 8.15
CA ILE A 162 17.73 -12.43 6.76
C ILE A 162 16.64 -12.24 5.68
N LEU A 163 15.36 -12.28 6.09
CA LEU A 163 14.21 -12.12 5.20
C LEU A 163 13.69 -10.68 5.18
N ILE A 164 14.07 -9.82 6.14
CA ILE A 164 13.44 -8.52 6.37
C ILE A 164 13.43 -7.68 5.08
N ASP A 165 14.57 -7.63 4.38
CA ASP A 165 14.74 -6.86 3.13
C ASP A 165 13.85 -7.36 1.97
N ASP A 166 13.39 -8.61 2.02
CA ASP A 166 12.62 -9.25 0.95
C ASP A 166 11.15 -9.52 1.33
N ILE A 167 10.78 -9.27 2.60
CA ILE A 167 9.40 -9.41 3.06
C ILE A 167 8.52 -8.36 2.39
N ASN A 168 8.96 -7.11 2.33
CA ASN A 168 8.26 -6.08 1.56
C ASN A 168 8.40 -6.37 0.06
N TYR A 169 7.31 -6.21 -0.68
CA TYR A 169 7.24 -6.54 -2.11
C TYR A 169 6.16 -5.75 -2.83
N LEU A 170 6.12 -5.88 -4.16
CA LEU A 170 5.19 -5.18 -5.05
C LEU A 170 3.71 -5.30 -4.66
N ASN A 171 3.33 -6.29 -3.86
CA ASN A 171 1.94 -6.52 -3.42
C ASN A 171 1.78 -6.65 -1.91
N TYR A 172 2.82 -6.41 -1.12
CA TYR A 172 2.80 -6.61 0.32
C TYR A 172 3.73 -5.62 1.00
N ASP A 173 3.17 -4.84 1.92
CA ASP A 173 3.90 -3.87 2.73
C ASP A 173 3.50 -4.03 4.19
N VAL A 174 4.46 -4.31 5.06
CA VAL A 174 4.21 -4.65 6.46
C VAL A 174 3.59 -3.47 7.21
N LEU A 175 4.09 -2.26 6.95
CA LEU A 175 3.54 -1.04 7.55
C LEU A 175 2.08 -0.82 7.12
N THR A 176 1.76 -1.03 5.84
CA THR A 176 0.39 -0.93 5.32
C THR A 176 -0.54 -1.96 5.97
N GLU A 177 -0.13 -3.22 6.13
CA GLU A 177 -0.94 -4.23 6.84
C GLU A 177 -1.12 -3.88 8.32
N ALA A 178 -0.10 -3.33 8.99
CA ALA A 178 -0.19 -2.86 10.37
C ALA A 178 -1.18 -1.70 10.55
N ILE A 179 -1.18 -0.73 9.61
CA ILE A 179 -2.15 0.38 9.56
C ILE A 179 -3.56 -0.18 9.36
N LYS A 180 -3.72 -1.09 8.40
CA LYS A 180 -5.00 -1.71 8.03
C LYS A 180 -5.69 -2.39 9.21
N TYR A 181 -4.94 -3.16 10.00
CA TYR A 181 -5.46 -3.81 11.19
C TYR A 181 -5.47 -2.92 12.44
N GLY A 182 -4.97 -1.69 12.34
CA GLY A 182 -5.04 -0.69 13.40
C GLY A 182 -4.17 -1.04 14.61
N LEU A 183 -2.93 -1.47 14.36
CA LEU A 183 -1.97 -1.68 15.44
C LEU A 183 -1.72 -0.37 16.22
N PRO A 184 -1.50 -0.43 17.55
CA PRO A 184 -1.10 0.73 18.34
C PRO A 184 0.14 1.43 17.76
N THR A 185 0.23 2.76 17.91
CA THR A 185 1.33 3.57 17.35
C THR A 185 2.72 3.15 17.83
N GLU A 186 2.85 2.64 19.06
CA GLU A 186 4.10 2.05 19.56
C GLU A 186 4.58 0.87 18.69
N TYR A 187 3.64 0.11 18.13
CA TYR A 187 3.96 -1.06 17.30
C TYR A 187 4.27 -0.62 15.87
N ILE A 188 3.56 0.41 15.39
CA ILE A 188 3.88 1.08 14.11
C ILE A 188 5.31 1.62 14.15
N ASP A 189 5.71 2.30 15.23
CA ASP A 189 7.08 2.80 15.44
C ASP A 189 8.12 1.67 15.37
N LYS A 190 7.86 0.57 16.07
CA LYS A 190 8.74 -0.61 16.02
C LYS A 190 8.85 -1.20 14.62
N ILE A 191 7.75 -1.28 13.87
CA ILE A 191 7.77 -1.77 12.47
C ILE A 191 8.58 -0.83 11.58
N ILE A 192 8.38 0.49 11.70
CA ILE A 192 9.14 1.50 10.94
C ILE A 192 10.65 1.29 11.15
N ASN A 193 11.07 1.14 12.40
CA ASN A 193 12.47 0.95 12.77
C ASN A 193 13.02 -0.41 12.29
N LEU A 194 12.26 -1.50 12.46
CA LEU A 194 12.73 -2.86 12.15
C LEU A 194 12.85 -3.11 10.64
N PHE A 195 11.98 -2.53 9.83
CA PHE A 195 12.06 -2.58 8.36
C PHE A 195 12.84 -1.42 7.77
N SER A 196 13.46 -0.58 8.60
CA SER A 196 14.28 0.55 8.16
C SER A 196 13.57 1.46 7.15
N TYR A 197 12.28 1.75 7.38
CA TYR A 197 11.54 2.69 6.54
C TYR A 197 12.16 4.09 6.66
N SER A 198 12.96 4.49 5.67
CA SER A 198 13.69 5.76 5.70
C SER A 198 12.84 6.97 5.27
N ILE A 199 11.75 6.72 4.53
CA ILE A 199 10.83 7.72 4.00
C ILE A 199 9.41 7.15 4.15
N LEU A 200 8.49 7.94 4.69
CA LEU A 200 7.07 7.56 4.85
C LEU A 200 6.20 8.01 3.69
N ASP A 201 6.73 8.87 2.80
CA ASP A 201 6.08 9.38 1.60
C ASP A 201 6.32 8.47 0.38
N TYR A 202 6.00 7.18 0.55
CA TYR A 202 6.07 6.19 -0.53
C TYR A 202 4.68 5.78 -0.99
N GLU A 203 4.61 5.22 -2.20
CA GLU A 203 3.38 4.71 -2.77
C GLU A 203 3.09 3.31 -2.23
N ILE A 204 1.94 3.13 -1.60
CA ILE A 204 1.59 1.83 -1.04
C ILE A 204 1.17 0.85 -2.16
N PRO A 205 1.68 -0.39 -2.13
CA PRO A 205 1.32 -1.39 -3.13
C PRO A 205 -0.13 -1.87 -2.95
N ASN A 206 -0.83 -2.13 -4.05
CA ASN A 206 -2.12 -2.83 -4.09
C ASN A 206 -3.18 -2.36 -3.07
N ASN A 207 -3.34 -1.04 -2.94
CA ASN A 207 -4.38 -0.50 -2.07
C ASN A 207 -5.78 -0.59 -2.68
N ILE A 208 -6.78 -0.32 -1.83
CA ILE A 208 -8.21 -0.45 -2.18
C ILE A 208 -8.68 0.46 -3.32
N LEU A 209 -7.92 1.50 -3.67
CA LEU A 209 -8.26 2.43 -4.74
C LEU A 209 -7.59 2.08 -6.07
N GLY A 210 -6.48 1.33 -6.04
CA GLY A 210 -5.66 1.09 -7.23
C GLY A 210 -4.89 2.32 -7.73
N ASP A 211 -4.86 3.39 -6.92
CA ASP A 211 -4.17 4.66 -7.21
C ASP A 211 -2.96 4.87 -6.29
N SER A 212 -2.08 5.80 -6.66
CA SER A 212 -0.92 6.18 -5.86
C SER A 212 -1.34 6.91 -4.59
N ILE A 213 -1.39 6.21 -3.45
CA ILE A 213 -1.62 6.82 -2.12
C ILE A 213 -0.48 6.50 -1.16
N THR A 214 -0.29 7.34 -0.14
CA THR A 214 0.74 7.17 0.90
C THR A 214 0.18 6.49 2.15
N PRO A 215 1.03 5.94 3.04
CA PRO A 215 0.61 5.43 4.35
C PRO A 215 -0.23 6.42 5.17
N ALA A 216 0.11 7.72 5.14
CA ALA A 216 -0.63 8.76 5.84
C ALA A 216 -2.06 8.89 5.28
N VAL A 217 -2.21 8.98 3.95
CA VAL A 217 -3.52 9.07 3.30
C VAL A 217 -4.33 7.79 3.44
N TYR A 218 -3.69 6.62 3.39
CA TYR A 218 -4.33 5.34 3.63
C TYR A 218 -4.89 5.23 5.05
N SER A 219 -4.17 5.77 6.04
CA SER A 219 -4.65 5.86 7.42
C SER A 219 -5.93 6.71 7.52
N ILE A 220 -6.05 7.80 6.75
CA ILE A 220 -7.28 8.62 6.70
C ILE A 220 -8.44 7.84 6.09
N ILE A 221 -8.20 7.16 4.97
CA ILE A 221 -9.22 6.35 4.28
C ILE A 221 -9.80 5.28 5.20
N LEU A 222 -8.97 4.71 6.08
CA LEU A 222 -9.36 3.70 7.06
C LEU A 222 -9.85 4.28 8.41
N GLU A 223 -9.99 5.61 8.51
CA GLU A 223 -10.33 6.35 9.74
C GLU A 223 -9.38 6.05 10.93
N LYS A 224 -8.11 5.74 10.66
CA LYS A 224 -7.01 5.53 11.62
C LYS A 224 -6.26 6.84 11.90
N TYR A 225 -6.97 7.82 12.46
CA TYR A 225 -6.47 9.18 12.64
C TYR A 225 -5.29 9.29 13.61
N ASP A 226 -5.25 8.44 14.64
CA ASP A 226 -4.14 8.31 15.58
C ASP A 226 -2.86 7.86 14.87
N ILE A 227 -2.95 6.87 14.00
CA ILE A 227 -1.82 6.39 13.19
C ILE A 227 -1.42 7.44 12.16
N CYS A 228 -2.37 8.09 11.49
CA CYS A 228 -2.09 9.17 10.55
C CYS A 228 -1.29 10.31 11.23
N SER A 229 -1.74 10.78 12.39
CA SER A 229 -1.06 11.83 13.16
C SER A 229 0.32 11.37 13.61
N PHE A 230 0.47 10.10 14.01
CA PHE A 230 1.76 9.54 14.33
C PHE A 230 2.71 9.56 13.12
N LEU A 231 2.28 9.11 11.94
CA LEU A 231 3.09 9.13 10.72
C LEU A 231 3.51 10.55 10.34
N ILE A 232 2.61 11.52 10.44
CA ILE A 232 2.92 12.93 10.18
C ILE A 232 3.96 13.46 11.19
N SER A 233 3.83 13.09 12.47
CA SER A 233 4.82 13.44 13.50
C SER A 233 6.21 12.84 13.23
N GLN A 234 6.28 11.74 12.47
CA GLN A 234 7.51 11.11 11.98
C GLN A 234 7.98 11.68 10.64
N GLY A 235 7.35 12.74 10.14
CA GLY A 235 7.76 13.47 8.94
C GLY A 235 7.02 13.13 7.66
N ALA A 236 5.96 12.30 7.71
CA ALA A 236 5.13 12.05 6.52
C ALA A 236 4.38 13.32 6.09
N ASP A 237 4.38 13.63 4.80
CA ASP A 237 3.61 14.72 4.21
C ASP A 237 2.24 14.21 3.72
N ILE A 238 1.19 14.61 4.44
CA ILE A 238 -0.20 14.35 4.07
C ILE A 238 -0.57 14.89 2.67
N ASN A 239 0.17 15.87 2.15
CA ASN A 239 -0.02 16.45 0.82
C ASN A 239 0.86 15.84 -0.26
N TYR A 240 1.69 14.84 0.06
CA TYR A 240 2.60 14.23 -0.91
C TYR A 240 1.82 13.67 -2.11
N LYS A 241 2.18 14.15 -3.33
CA LYS A 241 1.46 13.89 -4.61
C LYS A 241 0.01 14.40 -4.68
N PHE A 242 -0.47 15.14 -3.68
CA PHE A 242 -1.80 15.75 -3.62
C PHE A 242 -1.76 17.28 -3.74
N MET A 243 -0.84 17.76 -4.59
CA MET A 243 -0.80 19.14 -5.06
C MET A 243 -1.18 19.15 -6.54
N ASP A 244 -1.85 20.19 -6.99
CA ASP A 244 -2.09 20.40 -8.42
C ASP A 244 -0.79 20.68 -9.19
N GLU A 245 -0.86 20.70 -10.52
CA GLU A 245 0.32 20.87 -11.39
C GLU A 245 1.11 22.16 -11.10
N GLU A 246 0.42 23.21 -10.62
CA GLU A 246 1.02 24.50 -10.28
C GLU A 246 1.53 24.55 -8.81
N ASN A 247 1.34 23.49 -8.03
CA ASN A 247 1.61 23.43 -6.59
C ASN A 247 0.91 24.56 -5.78
N ILE A 248 -0.28 24.94 -6.21
CA ILE A 248 -1.10 26.00 -5.61
C ILE A 248 -2.19 25.41 -4.72
N TYR A 249 -2.89 24.37 -5.16
CA TYR A 249 -4.05 23.82 -4.47
C TYR A 249 -3.78 22.41 -3.95
N ASN A 250 -4.28 22.14 -2.75
CA ASN A 250 -4.36 20.80 -2.21
C ASN A 250 -5.50 20.04 -2.89
N THR A 251 -5.19 18.86 -3.43
CA THR A 251 -6.13 18.00 -4.14
C THR A 251 -6.55 16.78 -3.33
N LEU A 252 -6.04 16.57 -2.11
CA LEU A 252 -6.37 15.38 -1.30
C LEU A 252 -7.86 15.27 -1.00
N ILE A 253 -8.49 16.36 -0.56
CA ILE A 253 -9.93 16.37 -0.25
C ILE A 253 -10.76 16.12 -1.52
N GLU A 254 -10.32 16.67 -2.65
CA GLU A 254 -10.96 16.44 -3.95
C GLU A 254 -10.79 14.99 -4.42
N PHE A 255 -9.61 14.41 -4.25
CA PHE A 255 -9.33 13.00 -4.51
C PHE A 255 -10.27 12.10 -3.68
N LEU A 256 -10.32 12.28 -2.36
CA LEU A 256 -11.22 11.51 -1.50
C LEU A 256 -12.70 11.69 -1.90
N PHE A 257 -13.09 12.88 -2.37
CA PHE A 257 -14.44 13.13 -2.87
C PHE A 257 -14.75 12.31 -4.13
N GLN A 258 -13.84 12.31 -5.09
CA GLN A 258 -13.99 11.61 -6.38
C GLN A 258 -14.06 10.08 -6.20
N HIS A 259 -13.32 9.54 -5.21
CA HIS A 259 -13.35 8.12 -4.87
C HIS A 259 -14.47 7.71 -3.90
N GLY A 260 -15.32 8.65 -3.47
CA GLY A 260 -16.41 8.38 -2.53
C GLY A 260 -15.95 8.05 -1.10
N MET A 261 -14.70 8.36 -0.76
CA MET A 261 -14.08 8.10 0.56
C MET A 261 -14.11 9.33 1.49
N LEU A 262 -14.64 10.46 1.01
CA LEU A 262 -14.74 11.66 1.82
C LEU A 262 -15.91 11.56 2.82
N SER A 263 -15.59 11.69 4.11
CA SER A 263 -16.54 11.78 5.21
C SER A 263 -16.37 13.10 5.96
N SER A 264 -17.37 13.53 6.73
CA SER A 264 -17.26 14.74 7.56
C SER A 264 -16.13 14.62 8.58
N LYS A 265 -15.89 13.42 9.12
CA LYS A 265 -14.76 13.15 10.01
C LYS A 265 -13.42 13.35 9.29
N ASN A 266 -13.27 12.80 8.08
CA ASN A 266 -12.06 12.95 7.26
C ASN A 266 -11.78 14.43 6.97
N ILE A 267 -12.81 15.21 6.60
CA ILE A 267 -12.67 16.66 6.38
C ILE A 267 -12.19 17.35 7.66
N HIS A 268 -12.86 17.12 8.79
CA HIS A 268 -12.49 17.76 10.05
C HIS A 268 -11.06 17.42 10.46
N TYR A 269 -10.67 16.15 10.33
CA TYR A 269 -9.32 15.71 10.63
C TYR A 269 -8.28 16.38 9.71
N ILE A 270 -8.45 16.30 8.38
CA ILE A 270 -7.53 16.89 7.41
C ILE A 270 -7.37 18.40 7.65
N VAL A 271 -8.49 19.11 7.83
CA VAL A 271 -8.49 20.55 8.10
C VAL A 271 -7.77 20.86 9.41
N ASN A 272 -7.95 20.04 10.45
CA ASN A 272 -7.30 20.24 11.75
C ASN A 272 -5.78 20.01 11.69
N VAL A 273 -5.35 18.91 11.07
CA VAL A 273 -3.93 18.58 10.87
C VAL A 273 -3.22 19.69 10.09
N LEU A 274 -3.76 20.07 8.94
CA LEU A 274 -3.15 21.08 8.07
C LEU A 274 -3.12 22.48 8.70
N LYS A 275 -3.97 22.75 9.70
CA LYS A 275 -3.95 24.01 10.46
C LYS A 275 -2.96 24.01 11.62
N ASN A 276 -2.97 22.94 12.44
CA ASN A 276 -2.33 22.97 13.75
C ASN A 276 -0.87 22.53 13.74
N GLU A 277 -0.48 21.61 12.85
CA GLU A 277 0.86 21.02 12.92
C GLU A 277 1.92 21.81 12.14
N TYR A 278 1.50 22.69 11.24
CA TYR A 278 2.44 23.39 10.36
C TYR A 278 2.56 24.91 10.57
N ASN A 279 1.73 25.55 11.41
CA ASN A 279 1.64 27.02 11.52
C ASN A 279 1.53 27.79 10.17
N GLU A 280 1.32 27.07 9.06
CA GLU A 280 1.31 27.59 7.70
C GLU A 280 -0.05 27.29 7.10
N ILE A 281 -0.92 28.30 7.17
CA ILE A 281 -2.22 28.38 6.51
C ILE A 281 -2.10 28.05 4.99
N ASP A 282 -0.90 28.18 4.43
CA ASP A 282 -0.58 27.95 3.02
C ASP A 282 -0.79 26.51 2.52
N LYS A 283 -0.85 25.51 3.41
CA LYS A 283 -0.97 24.10 3.02
C LYS A 283 -2.39 23.62 2.73
N LEU A 284 -3.43 24.35 3.17
CA LEU A 284 -4.84 24.04 2.89
C LEU A 284 -5.44 25.05 1.91
N LYS A 285 -5.00 24.99 0.65
CA LYS A 285 -5.54 25.82 -0.43
C LYS A 285 -6.55 25.01 -1.23
N ILE A 286 -7.83 25.33 -1.05
CA ILE A 286 -8.93 24.66 -1.77
C ILE A 286 -9.19 25.34 -3.12
N SER A 287 -9.37 24.56 -4.18
CA SER A 287 -9.70 25.11 -5.49
C SER A 287 -11.13 25.69 -5.54
N PRO A 288 -11.34 26.85 -6.19
CA PRO A 288 -12.68 27.38 -6.46
C PRO A 288 -13.56 26.43 -7.28
N SER A 289 -12.96 25.64 -8.17
CA SER A 289 -13.69 24.64 -8.98
C SER A 289 -14.27 23.55 -8.08
N PHE A 290 -13.49 23.07 -7.10
CA PHE A 290 -13.95 22.06 -6.16
C PHE A 290 -15.09 22.57 -5.26
N LEU A 291 -14.98 23.80 -4.74
CA LEU A 291 -16.08 24.43 -3.98
C LEU A 291 -17.36 24.52 -4.82
N LYS A 292 -17.27 24.84 -6.10
CA LYS A 292 -18.42 24.84 -7.02
C LYS A 292 -19.01 23.43 -7.19
N GLU A 293 -18.17 22.40 -7.24
CA GLU A 293 -18.61 21.00 -7.33
C GLU A 293 -19.36 20.56 -6.06
N LEU A 294 -18.93 20.99 -4.87
CA LEU A 294 -19.66 20.76 -3.62
C LEU A 294 -21.04 21.41 -3.62
N ILE A 295 -21.15 22.65 -4.11
CA ILE A 295 -22.44 23.35 -4.26
C ILE A 295 -23.36 22.56 -5.21
N LYS A 296 -22.84 22.13 -6.36
CA LYS A 296 -23.59 21.37 -7.37
C LYS A 296 -24.13 20.05 -6.80
N ASN A 297 -23.30 19.33 -6.05
CA ASN A 297 -23.66 18.03 -5.43
C ASN A 297 -24.36 18.15 -4.07
N LYS A 298 -24.75 19.37 -3.67
CA LYS A 298 -25.44 19.66 -2.40
C LYS A 298 -24.72 19.13 -1.15
N LYS A 299 -23.38 19.14 -1.17
CA LYS A 299 -22.53 18.77 -0.03
C LYS A 299 -22.37 19.97 0.91
N ASN A 300 -23.49 20.41 1.50
CA ASN A 300 -23.59 21.71 2.17
C ASN A 300 -22.75 21.79 3.44
N GLU A 301 -22.73 20.71 4.22
CA GLU A 301 -21.88 20.58 5.41
C GLU A 301 -20.40 20.71 5.04
N TRP A 302 -19.95 19.96 4.04
CA TRP A 302 -18.55 19.97 3.58
C TRP A 302 -18.14 21.32 3.01
N PHE A 303 -19.03 21.93 2.21
CA PHE A 303 -18.83 23.29 1.73
C PHE A 303 -18.66 24.28 2.88
N SER A 304 -19.51 24.20 3.91
CA SER A 304 -19.50 25.13 5.05
C SER A 304 -18.19 25.10 5.84
N ILE A 305 -17.52 23.94 5.88
CA ILE A 305 -16.22 23.78 6.52
C ILE A 305 -15.13 24.39 5.62
N LEU A 306 -15.06 23.97 4.36
CA LEU A 306 -13.96 24.30 3.45
C LEU A 306 -14.00 25.75 2.95
N VAL A 307 -15.19 26.33 2.79
CA VAL A 307 -15.33 27.72 2.32
C VAL A 307 -14.79 28.72 3.34
N LYS A 308 -14.85 28.42 4.64
CA LYS A 308 -14.29 29.28 5.69
C LYS A 308 -12.77 29.38 5.52
N GLU A 309 -12.13 28.25 5.25
CA GLU A 309 -10.68 28.19 4.99
C GLU A 309 -10.31 28.94 3.72
N TYR A 310 -11.10 28.77 2.66
CA TYR A 310 -10.90 29.52 1.42
C TYR A 310 -10.99 31.03 1.65
N ILE A 311 -12.03 31.50 2.35
CA ILE A 311 -12.29 32.92 2.58
C ILE A 311 -11.15 33.56 3.38
N ASN A 312 -10.58 32.86 4.36
CA ASN A 312 -9.44 33.35 5.11
C ASN A 312 -8.22 33.61 4.21
N ASN A 313 -8.07 32.84 3.12
CA ASN A 313 -6.91 32.91 2.23
C ASN A 313 -7.07 33.86 1.04
N LYS A 314 -8.20 33.78 0.33
CA LYS A 314 -8.44 34.52 -0.93
C LYS A 314 -9.59 35.52 -0.87
N GLY A 315 -10.30 35.59 0.25
CA GLY A 315 -11.49 36.42 0.40
C GLY A 315 -12.76 35.80 -0.20
N PHE A 316 -13.88 36.50 0.00
CA PHE A 316 -15.21 36.02 -0.39
C PHE A 316 -15.46 36.21 -1.89
N MET A 317 -15.94 35.16 -2.57
CA MET A 317 -16.29 35.22 -4.00
C MET A 317 -17.80 35.29 -4.22
N ASN A 318 -18.27 36.42 -4.78
CA ASN A 318 -19.70 36.61 -5.08
C ASN A 318 -20.25 35.60 -6.12
N GLN A 319 -19.39 34.91 -6.88
CA GLN A 319 -19.81 33.89 -7.83
C GLN A 319 -20.48 32.68 -7.15
N TRP A 320 -20.21 32.41 -5.87
CA TRP A 320 -20.82 31.29 -5.16
C TRP A 320 -22.34 31.43 -5.01
N TYR A 321 -22.87 32.64 -4.81
CA TYR A 321 -24.32 32.88 -4.87
C TYR A 321 -24.90 32.50 -6.23
N SER A 322 -24.21 32.87 -7.32
CA SER A 322 -24.63 32.51 -8.69
C SER A 322 -24.64 30.99 -8.89
N ASN A 323 -23.64 30.28 -8.38
CA ASN A 323 -23.57 28.82 -8.45
C ASN A 323 -24.69 28.16 -7.63
N ALA A 324 -24.92 28.63 -6.41
CA ALA A 324 -25.97 28.12 -5.52
C ALA A 324 -27.36 28.29 -6.14
N LEU A 325 -27.64 29.46 -6.72
CA LEU A 325 -28.86 29.71 -7.50
C LEU A 325 -28.94 28.78 -8.72
N LYS A 326 -27.86 28.63 -9.49
CA LYS A 326 -27.83 27.78 -10.69
C LYS A 326 -28.24 26.34 -10.37
N TYR A 327 -27.73 25.79 -9.27
CA TYR A 327 -27.96 24.41 -8.86
C TYR A 327 -29.12 24.23 -7.87
N ASN A 328 -29.95 25.27 -7.66
CA ASN A 328 -31.10 25.25 -6.75
C ASN A 328 -30.72 24.80 -5.32
N ASN A 329 -29.54 25.20 -4.86
CA ASN A 329 -28.99 24.87 -3.55
C ASN A 329 -29.12 26.07 -2.59
N TYR A 330 -30.34 26.30 -2.10
CA TYR A 330 -30.68 27.49 -1.32
C TYR A 330 -30.08 27.50 0.09
N GLU A 331 -29.77 26.33 0.65
CA GLU A 331 -29.08 26.25 1.95
C GLU A 331 -27.66 26.83 1.88
N ILE A 332 -26.96 26.65 0.76
CA ILE A 332 -25.67 27.33 0.55
C ILE A 332 -25.84 28.86 0.51
N ILE A 333 -26.96 29.38 0.00
CA ILE A 333 -27.20 30.83 0.01
C ILE A 333 -27.26 31.33 1.45
N ASP A 334 -27.93 30.61 2.35
CA ASP A 334 -27.97 30.95 3.77
C ASP A 334 -26.58 30.90 4.43
N ILE A 335 -25.80 29.85 4.14
CA ILE A 335 -24.42 29.71 4.64
C ILE A 335 -23.55 30.88 4.14
N LEU A 336 -23.61 31.19 2.85
CA LEU A 336 -22.86 32.30 2.25
C LEU A 336 -23.32 33.65 2.80
N PHE A 337 -24.61 33.81 3.09
CA PHE A 337 -25.17 35.04 3.63
C PHE A 337 -24.60 35.36 5.02
N ASP A 338 -24.35 34.34 5.85
CA ASP A 338 -23.67 34.52 7.13
C ASP A 338 -22.19 34.86 6.97
N LEU A 339 -21.51 34.22 6.02
CA LEU A 339 -20.07 34.35 5.83
C LEU A 339 -19.65 35.64 5.09
N ASP A 340 -20.53 36.19 4.25
CA ASP A 340 -20.26 37.43 3.55
C ASP A 340 -20.23 38.60 4.55
N LYS A 341 -19.11 39.30 4.67
CA LYS A 341 -18.95 40.43 5.61
C LYS A 341 -19.68 41.72 5.18
N LYS A 342 -20.26 41.76 3.98
CA LYS A 342 -21.05 42.91 3.49
C LYS A 342 -22.32 43.12 4.33
N THR A 343 -23.04 44.23 4.11
CA THR A 343 -24.36 44.43 4.74
C THR A 343 -25.42 43.54 4.11
N SER A 344 -26.47 43.18 4.87
CA SER A 344 -27.59 42.36 4.39
C SER A 344 -28.23 42.93 3.12
N GLU A 345 -28.37 44.26 3.04
CA GLU A 345 -28.89 44.94 1.86
C GLU A 345 -28.03 44.69 0.60
N ILE A 346 -26.70 44.82 0.72
CA ILE A 346 -25.77 44.63 -0.41
C ILE A 346 -25.80 43.17 -0.89
N LYS A 347 -25.79 42.21 0.05
CA LYS A 347 -25.88 40.77 -0.26
C LYS A 347 -27.16 40.46 -1.02
N THR A 348 -28.30 40.88 -0.49
CA THR A 348 -29.61 40.61 -1.10
C THR A 348 -29.73 41.28 -2.46
N LYS A 349 -29.29 42.53 -2.62
CA LYS A 349 -29.28 43.22 -3.92
C LYS A 349 -28.49 42.43 -4.96
N TYR A 350 -27.32 41.91 -4.59
CA TYR A 350 -26.52 41.08 -5.50
C TYR A 350 -27.24 39.78 -5.89
N ILE A 351 -27.81 39.07 -4.92
CA ILE A 351 -28.58 37.83 -5.17
C ILE A 351 -29.73 38.09 -6.16
N ILE A 352 -30.49 39.17 -5.96
CA ILE A 352 -31.61 39.55 -6.83
C ILE A 352 -31.13 39.87 -8.24
N LEU A 353 -30.06 40.66 -8.39
CA LEU A 353 -29.50 40.95 -9.71
C LEU A 353 -29.08 39.68 -10.46
N ARG A 354 -28.60 38.65 -9.74
CA ARG A 354 -28.30 37.34 -10.33
C ARG A 354 -29.54 36.58 -10.76
N ILE A 355 -30.61 36.60 -9.96
CA ILE A 355 -31.89 35.98 -10.33
C ILE A 355 -32.48 36.66 -11.59
N ILE A 356 -32.50 38.00 -11.62
CA ILE A 356 -32.98 38.76 -12.79
C ILE A 356 -32.17 38.40 -14.04
N LYS A 357 -30.83 38.36 -13.92
CA LYS A 357 -29.95 37.99 -15.04
C LYS A 357 -30.19 36.55 -15.54
N MET A 358 -30.65 35.64 -14.68
CA MET A 358 -30.99 34.26 -15.06
C MET A 358 -32.34 34.15 -15.79
N GLY A 359 -33.22 35.15 -15.68
CA GLY A 359 -34.54 35.15 -16.31
C GLY A 359 -35.53 34.14 -15.70
N ASP A 360 -35.20 33.54 -14.56
CA ASP A 360 -36.02 32.51 -13.90
C ASP A 360 -36.61 33.06 -12.59
N ASN A 361 -37.78 33.69 -12.71
CA ASN A 361 -38.50 34.28 -11.58
C ASN A 361 -38.89 33.24 -10.51
N ASN A 362 -38.98 31.95 -10.86
CA ASN A 362 -39.29 30.90 -9.88
C ASN A 362 -38.16 30.75 -8.86
N LYS A 363 -36.91 31.06 -9.21
CA LYS A 363 -35.79 31.06 -8.25
C LYS A 363 -35.98 32.06 -7.12
N PHE A 364 -36.65 33.19 -7.38
CA PHE A 364 -36.96 34.17 -6.35
C PHE A 364 -37.91 33.58 -5.31
N PHE A 365 -39.04 33.02 -5.76
CA PHE A 365 -40.04 32.42 -4.88
C PHE A 365 -39.48 31.21 -4.13
N ASN A 366 -38.75 30.34 -4.83
CA ASN A 366 -38.08 29.19 -4.22
C ASN A 366 -37.07 29.60 -3.15
N LEU A 367 -36.28 30.66 -3.39
CA LEU A 367 -35.34 31.17 -2.38
C LEU A 367 -36.09 31.73 -1.17
N LEU A 368 -37.13 32.55 -1.41
CA LEU A 368 -37.92 33.14 -0.34
C LEU A 368 -38.59 32.08 0.55
N GLU A 369 -39.08 31.00 -0.05
CA GLU A 369 -39.70 29.88 0.66
C GLU A 369 -38.68 29.05 1.45
N LYS A 370 -37.48 28.83 0.89
CA LYS A 370 -36.51 27.87 1.45
C LYS A 370 -35.47 28.49 2.38
N THR A 371 -35.24 29.79 2.30
CA THR A 371 -34.28 30.47 3.16
C THR A 371 -34.76 30.43 4.62
N LYS A 372 -33.83 30.15 5.52
CA LYS A 372 -34.04 30.21 6.98
C LYS A 372 -33.57 31.54 7.56
N LYS A 373 -33.04 32.45 6.73
CA LYS A 373 -32.46 33.72 7.17
C LYS A 373 -33.49 34.83 7.15
N GLN A 374 -34.01 35.18 8.33
CA GLN A 374 -35.03 36.23 8.49
C GLN A 374 -34.65 37.55 7.81
N ASP A 375 -33.39 37.98 7.96
CA ASP A 375 -32.90 39.19 7.30
C ASP A 375 -32.94 39.08 5.77
N LEU A 376 -32.55 37.94 5.21
CA LEU A 376 -32.61 37.70 3.76
C LEU A 376 -34.08 37.72 3.31
N SER A 377 -34.99 37.00 3.99
CA SER A 377 -36.43 37.02 3.70
C SER A 377 -37.01 38.43 3.72
N ARG A 378 -36.69 39.22 4.75
CA ARG A 378 -37.18 40.60 4.90
C ARG A 378 -36.75 41.48 3.72
N HIS A 379 -35.47 41.41 3.34
CA HIS A 379 -34.98 42.19 2.21
C HIS A 379 -35.56 41.67 0.89
N LEU A 380 -35.66 40.36 0.68
CA LEU A 380 -36.33 39.80 -0.50
C LEU A 380 -37.77 40.33 -0.63
N ILE A 381 -38.58 40.33 0.45
CA ILE A 381 -39.95 40.87 0.43
C ILE A 381 -39.96 42.37 0.11
N TYR A 382 -39.05 43.15 0.70
CA TYR A 382 -38.91 44.58 0.38
C TYR A 382 -38.68 44.79 -1.12
N TYR A 383 -37.75 44.03 -1.70
CA TYR A 383 -37.49 44.08 -3.14
C TYR A 383 -38.66 43.55 -3.97
N LEU A 384 -39.36 42.49 -3.55
CA LEU A 384 -40.58 42.03 -4.25
C LEU A 384 -41.62 43.15 -4.34
N ASN A 385 -41.86 43.86 -3.25
CA ASN A 385 -42.84 44.95 -3.21
C ASN A 385 -42.39 46.17 -4.01
N LYS A 386 -41.09 46.50 -3.98
CA LYS A 386 -40.52 47.61 -4.74
C LYS A 386 -40.49 47.33 -6.26
N TYR A 387 -40.34 46.08 -6.65
CA TYR A 387 -40.20 45.64 -8.05
C TYR A 387 -41.45 44.95 -8.61
N LYS A 388 -42.56 44.87 -7.86
CA LYS A 388 -43.90 44.48 -8.36
C LYS A 388 -44.31 45.27 -9.61
N ASN A 389 -43.85 46.52 -9.73
CA ASN A 389 -44.09 47.36 -10.90
C ASN A 389 -43.27 46.95 -12.14
N ILE A 390 -42.20 46.16 -12.01
CA ILE A 390 -41.35 45.72 -13.13
C ILE A 390 -41.74 44.31 -13.60
N ILE A 391 -42.14 43.42 -12.68
CA ILE A 391 -42.57 42.05 -13.01
C ILE A 391 -43.96 42.02 -13.69
N ASN A 392 -44.84 42.97 -13.36
CA ASN A 392 -46.12 43.13 -14.08
C ASN A 392 -45.96 43.68 -15.50
N ILE A 393 -44.84 44.34 -15.82
CA ILE A 393 -44.58 44.85 -17.18
C ILE A 393 -44.15 43.71 -18.12
N SER A 394 -43.41 42.70 -17.64
CA SER A 394 -43.02 41.55 -18.47
C SER A 394 -44.16 40.58 -18.77
N ASN A 395 -45.17 40.46 -17.91
CA ASN A 395 -46.35 39.64 -18.18
C ASN A 395 -47.37 40.34 -19.10
N ASN A 396 -47.45 41.68 -19.05
CA ASN A 396 -48.33 42.43 -19.95
C ASN A 396 -47.74 42.63 -21.35
N SER A 397 -46.43 42.47 -21.55
CA SER A 397 -45.82 42.49 -22.89
C SER A 397 -45.90 41.15 -23.63
N ILE A 398 -46.25 40.06 -22.95
CA ILE A 398 -46.45 38.73 -23.56
C ILE A 398 -47.92 38.48 -23.94
N ASN A 399 -48.87 39.18 -23.30
CA ASN A 399 -50.30 39.07 -23.62
C ASN A 399 -50.79 40.10 -24.66
N ASN A 400 -49.91 40.94 -25.22
CA ASN A 400 -50.27 42.00 -26.18
C ASN A 400 -49.45 41.96 -27.49
N ASN A 401 -48.88 40.80 -27.87
CA ASN A 401 -48.32 40.59 -29.21
C ASN A 401 -48.79 39.25 -29.79
#